data_AF-A0A9P0K5E7-F1
#
_entry.id   AF-A0A9P0K5E7-F1
#
_cell.length_a   1.000
_cell.length_b   1.000
_cell.length_c   1.000
_cell.angle_alpha   90.00
_cell.angle_beta   90.00
_cell.angle_gamma   90.00
#
_symmetry.space_group_name_H-M   'P 1'
#
loop_
_entity.id
_entity.type
_entity.pdbx_description
1 polymer ?
#
loop_
_entity_poly.entity_id
_entity_poly.type
_entity_poly.pdbx_seq_one_letter_code
_entity_poly.pdbx_strand_id
1 'polypeptide(L)'
;MNEDDINQLFESYNVELTERELKELTENNYEAQEKGEDDEVVPAPKELTKKTLNKCFTMAHDLTELLIREDPTMERSLKTRREVFAALVPYKEVEKNLRNEAKQSKITSYFSKN
;
A
#
# COMPACT_ATOMS: atom_id res chain seq x y z
N MET A 1 11.32 30.52 16.62
CA MET A 1 11.33 29.92 15.29
C MET A 1 10.80 30.99 14.36
N ASN A 2 11.71 31.71 13.73
CA ASN A 2 11.40 32.84 12.86
C ASN A 2 11.16 32.33 11.43
N GLU A 3 10.43 33.09 10.64
CA GLU A 3 10.11 32.76 9.24
C GLU A 3 11.39 32.58 8.39
N ASP A 4 12.45 33.29 8.75
CA ASP A 4 13.79 33.15 8.16
C ASP A 4 14.45 31.79 8.45
N ASP A 5 14.19 31.19 9.62
CA ASP A 5 14.71 29.86 9.97
C ASP A 5 14.08 28.78 9.09
N ILE A 6 12.81 28.97 8.72
CA ILE A 6 12.06 28.05 7.86
C ILE A 6 12.52 28.20 6.41
N ASN A 7 12.75 29.43 5.95
CA ASN A 7 13.22 29.69 4.58
C ASN A 7 14.65 29.19 4.35
N GLN A 8 15.56 29.34 5.33
CA GLN A 8 16.90 28.75 5.25
C GLN A 8 16.86 27.22 5.18
N LEU A 9 15.91 26.59 5.88
CA LEU A 9 15.74 25.14 5.82
C LEU A 9 15.31 24.70 4.42
N PHE A 10 14.33 25.38 3.82
CA PHE A 10 13.88 25.06 2.45
C PHE A 10 14.99 25.23 1.41
N GLU A 11 15.83 26.25 1.53
CA GLU A 11 16.97 26.44 0.63
C GLU A 11 18.02 25.33 0.77
N SER A 12 18.23 24.81 1.99
CA SER A 12 19.19 23.71 2.23
C SER A 12 18.76 22.37 1.62
N TYR A 13 17.45 22.15 1.43
CA TYR A 13 16.91 20.94 0.79
C TYR A 13 16.71 21.07 -0.72
N ASN A 14 16.85 22.28 -1.27
CA ASN A 14 16.63 22.54 -2.70
C ASN A 14 17.91 22.37 -3.54
N VAL A 15 18.93 21.72 -2.97
CA VAL A 15 20.15 21.36 -3.69
C VAL A 15 19.86 20.10 -4.50
N GLU A 16 19.80 20.25 -5.83
CA GLU A 16 19.68 19.11 -6.74
C GLU A 16 20.91 18.21 -6.59
N LEU A 17 20.69 16.93 -6.26
CA LEU A 17 21.75 15.92 -6.19
C LEU A 17 22.40 15.78 -7.56
N THR A 18 23.73 15.80 -7.58
CA THR A 18 24.48 15.56 -8.81
C THR A 18 24.39 14.08 -9.21
N GLU A 19 24.54 13.78 -10.51
CA GLU A 19 24.52 12.41 -11.02
C GLU A 19 25.52 11.48 -10.31
N ARG A 20 26.63 12.03 -9.80
CA ARG A 20 27.64 11.29 -9.04
C ARG A 20 27.14 10.91 -7.64
N GLU A 21 26.52 11.84 -6.93
CA GLU A 21 25.95 11.59 -5.59
C GLU A 21 24.75 10.64 -5.68
N LEU A 22 23.97 10.73 -6.76
CA LEU A 22 22.89 9.79 -7.05
C LEU A 22 23.44 8.36 -7.28
N LYS A 23 24.56 8.25 -7.99
CA LYS A 23 25.23 6.98 -8.28
C LYS A 23 25.82 6.36 -7.00
N GLU A 24 26.46 7.15 -6.16
CA GLU A 24 27.01 6.69 -4.88
C GLU A 24 25.90 6.17 -3.93
N LEU A 25 24.70 6.77 -3.92
CA LEU A 25 23.56 6.26 -3.14
C LEU A 25 23.04 4.91 -3.67
N THR A 26 23.11 4.69 -4.97
CA THR A 26 22.73 3.40 -5.57
C THR A 26 23.80 2.34 -5.32
N GLU A 27 25.09 2.66 -5.50
CA GLU A 27 26.20 1.72 -5.34
C GLU A 27 26.36 1.25 -3.89
N ASN A 28 26.21 2.16 -2.91
CA ASN A 28 26.26 1.80 -1.49
C ASN A 28 25.12 0.85 -1.05
N ASN A 29 23.99 0.81 -1.77
CA ASN A 29 22.92 -0.16 -1.51
C ASN A 29 23.21 -1.55 -2.11
N TYR A 30 24.01 -1.63 -3.17
CA TYR A 30 24.32 -2.89 -3.85
C TYR A 30 25.52 -3.62 -3.25
N GLU A 31 26.50 -2.92 -2.67
CA GLU A 31 27.71 -3.54 -2.10
C GLU A 31 27.48 -4.32 -0.79
N ALA A 32 26.30 -4.21 -0.17
CA ALA A 32 25.94 -5.00 1.01
C ALA A 32 25.37 -6.41 0.69
N GLN A 33 25.18 -6.77 -0.58
CA GLN A 33 24.54 -8.04 -0.98
C GLN A 33 25.47 -9.10 -1.59
N GLU A 34 26.79 -8.86 -1.68
CA GLU A 34 27.71 -9.91 -2.12
C GLU A 34 28.52 -10.50 -0.96
N LYS A 35 27.92 -11.49 -0.27
CA LYS A 35 28.58 -12.76 0.09
C LYS A 35 27.67 -13.64 0.96
N GLY A 36 27.12 -14.66 0.33
CA GLY A 36 26.49 -15.78 1.01
C GLY A 36 25.60 -16.54 0.05
N GLU A 37 26.14 -17.62 -0.51
CA GLU A 37 25.39 -18.65 -1.21
C GLU A 37 24.31 -19.21 -0.27
N ASP A 38 23.10 -18.69 -0.38
CA ASP A 38 21.88 -19.44 -0.13
C ASP A 38 20.89 -18.91 -1.16
N ASP A 39 20.32 -19.78 -1.99
CA ASP A 39 19.23 -19.47 -2.92
C ASP A 39 17.98 -19.14 -2.08
N GLU A 40 18.00 -18.02 -1.34
CA GLU A 40 16.79 -17.39 -0.85
C GLU A 40 16.06 -16.87 -2.09
N VAL A 41 15.14 -17.70 -2.59
CA VAL A 41 14.12 -17.28 -3.55
C VAL A 41 13.44 -16.04 -2.95
N VAL A 42 13.87 -14.85 -3.37
CA VAL A 42 13.24 -13.59 -2.98
C VAL A 42 11.77 -13.73 -3.38
N PRO A 43 10.83 -13.77 -2.42
CA PRO A 43 9.43 -13.97 -2.74
C PRO A 43 9.02 -12.82 -3.66
N ALA A 44 8.39 -13.14 -4.79
CA ALA A 44 7.85 -12.14 -5.68
C ALA A 44 7.03 -11.11 -4.88
N PRO A 45 7.11 -9.81 -5.22
CA PRO A 45 6.38 -8.78 -4.51
C PRO A 45 4.91 -9.20 -4.34
N LYS A 46 4.42 -9.23 -3.09
CA LYS A 46 3.04 -9.62 -2.83
C LYS A 46 2.12 -8.52 -3.34
N GLU A 47 1.56 -8.72 -4.54
CA GLU A 47 0.55 -7.83 -5.09
C GLU A 47 -0.79 -8.01 -4.39
N LEU A 48 -1.45 -6.89 -4.08
CA LEU A 48 -2.77 -6.91 -3.47
C LEU A 48 -3.82 -7.29 -4.52
N THR A 49 -4.31 -8.53 -4.46
CA THR A 49 -5.31 -9.01 -5.42
C THR A 49 -6.74 -8.65 -5.00
N LYS A 50 -7.65 -8.59 -5.97
CA LYS A 50 -9.09 -8.45 -5.72
C LYS A 50 -9.64 -9.55 -4.79
N LYS A 51 -9.15 -10.79 -4.95
CA LYS A 51 -9.56 -11.92 -4.09
C LYS A 51 -9.15 -11.67 -2.64
N THR A 52 -7.94 -11.17 -2.41
CA THR A 52 -7.44 -10.82 -1.08
C THR A 52 -8.26 -9.69 -0.46
N LEU A 53 -8.55 -8.62 -1.22
CA LEU A 53 -9.39 -7.52 -0.75
C LEU A 53 -10.79 -7.96 -0.34
N ASN A 54 -11.44 -8.77 -1.19
CA ASN A 54 -12.76 -9.31 -0.87
C ASN A 54 -12.73 -10.15 0.41
N LYS A 55 -11.68 -10.96 0.60
CA LYS A 55 -11.50 -11.73 1.83
C LYS A 55 -11.36 -10.79 3.05
N CYS A 56 -10.58 -9.72 2.94
CA CYS A 56 -10.44 -8.73 4.01
C CYS A 56 -11.79 -8.09 4.35
N PHE A 57 -12.60 -7.69 3.36
CA PHE A 57 -13.92 -7.11 3.60
C PHE A 57 -14.89 -8.09 4.27
N THR A 58 -14.90 -9.37 3.87
CA THR A 58 -15.70 -10.40 4.53
C THR A 58 -15.25 -10.60 5.97
N MET A 59 -13.94 -10.74 6.21
CA MET A 59 -13.41 -10.92 7.57
C MET A 59 -13.75 -9.74 8.49
N ALA A 60 -13.67 -8.51 7.97
CA ALA A 60 -14.04 -7.32 8.72
C ALA A 60 -15.52 -7.31 9.09
N HIS A 61 -16.39 -7.67 8.13
CA HIS A 61 -17.82 -7.81 8.38
C HIS A 61 -18.08 -8.84 9.49
N ASP A 62 -17.56 -10.05 9.34
CA ASP A 62 -17.78 -11.16 10.27
C ASP A 62 -17.26 -10.85 11.68
N LEU A 63 -16.10 -10.20 11.78
CA LEU A 63 -15.55 -9.70 13.05
C LEU A 63 -16.51 -8.71 13.71
N THR A 64 -16.99 -7.72 12.97
CA THR A 64 -17.83 -6.66 13.55
C THR A 64 -19.22 -7.18 13.95
N GLU A 65 -19.78 -8.13 13.22
CA GLU A 65 -21.04 -8.79 13.58
C GLU A 65 -20.87 -9.69 14.81
N LEU A 66 -19.73 -10.39 14.93
CA LEU A 66 -19.39 -11.13 16.15
C LEU A 66 -19.32 -10.19 17.36
N LEU A 67 -18.63 -9.06 17.23
CA LEU A 67 -18.55 -8.08 18.32
C LEU A 67 -19.92 -7.50 18.69
N ILE A 68 -20.80 -7.26 17.73
CA ILE A 68 -22.16 -6.77 18.03
C ILE A 68 -22.98 -7.81 18.79
N ARG A 69 -22.81 -9.10 18.47
CA ARG A 69 -23.57 -10.17 19.12
C ARG A 69 -23.06 -10.50 20.52
N GLU A 70 -21.74 -10.51 20.72
CA GLU A 70 -21.12 -11.00 21.95
C GLU A 70 -20.77 -9.89 22.95
N ASP A 71 -20.61 -8.64 22.49
CA ASP A 71 -20.25 -7.52 23.38
C ASP A 71 -21.50 -7.05 24.16
N PRO A 72 -21.49 -7.12 25.51
CA PRO A 72 -22.59 -6.59 26.33
C PRO A 72 -22.76 -5.07 26.20
N THR A 73 -21.74 -4.35 25.70
CA THR A 73 -21.76 -2.91 25.49
C THR A 73 -21.94 -2.58 24.01
N MET A 74 -23.19 -2.34 23.60
CA MET A 74 -23.54 -1.98 22.22
C MET A 74 -22.78 -0.76 21.69
N GLU A 75 -22.55 0.26 22.51
CA GLU A 75 -21.81 1.46 22.08
C GLU A 75 -20.39 1.13 21.61
N ARG A 76 -19.71 0.26 22.35
CA ARG A 76 -18.33 -0.16 22.03
C ARG A 76 -18.30 -0.97 20.75
N SER A 77 -19.17 -1.96 20.57
CA SER A 77 -19.22 -2.77 19.36
C SER A 77 -19.58 -1.95 18.11
N LEU A 78 -20.52 -1.00 18.24
CA LEU A 78 -20.86 -0.08 17.15
C LEU A 78 -19.72 0.87 16.80
N LYS A 79 -18.99 1.38 17.80
CA LYS A 79 -17.80 2.21 17.59
C LYS A 79 -16.73 1.44 16.84
N THR A 80 -16.38 0.23 17.30
CA THR A 80 -15.40 -0.63 16.62
C THR A 80 -15.80 -0.92 15.17
N ARG A 81 -17.07 -1.24 14.91
CA ARG A 81 -17.56 -1.45 13.55
C ARG A 81 -17.30 -0.24 12.64
N ARG A 82 -17.64 0.96 13.11
CA ARG A 82 -17.43 2.19 12.36
C ARG A 82 -15.94 2.41 12.05
N GLU A 83 -15.07 2.22 13.04
CA GLU A 83 -13.63 2.43 12.91
C GLU A 83 -13.00 1.40 11.95
N VAL A 84 -13.38 0.12 12.04
CA VAL A 84 -12.94 -0.93 11.11
C VAL A 84 -13.32 -0.59 9.67
N PHE A 85 -14.59 -0.22 9.43
CA PHE A 85 -15.01 0.11 8.07
C PHE A 85 -14.44 1.43 7.55
N ALA A 86 -14.16 2.40 8.43
CA ALA A 86 -13.47 3.63 8.09
C ALA A 86 -12.03 3.34 7.63
N ALA A 87 -11.30 2.49 8.36
CA ALA A 87 -9.96 2.05 7.99
C ALA A 87 -9.91 1.29 6.65
N LEU A 88 -11.03 0.68 6.25
CA LEU A 88 -11.16 -0.06 4.99
C LEU A 88 -11.57 0.81 3.79
N VAL A 89 -11.91 2.08 3.98
CA VAL A 89 -12.30 2.98 2.88
C VAL A 89 -11.24 3.09 1.78
N PRO A 90 -9.94 3.31 2.08
CA PRO A 90 -8.91 3.42 1.04
C PRO A 90 -8.81 2.17 0.16
N TYR A 91 -9.04 0.99 0.74
CA TYR A 91 -9.01 -0.28 0.00
C TYR A 91 -10.18 -0.45 -0.98
N LYS A 92 -11.28 0.29 -0.82
CA LYS A 92 -12.37 0.31 -1.82
C LYS A 92 -11.92 0.97 -3.12
N GLU A 93 -11.06 1.98 -3.04
CA GLU A 93 -10.49 2.62 -4.22
C GLU A 93 -9.51 1.69 -4.94
N VAL A 94 -8.67 0.98 -4.19
CA VAL A 94 -7.80 -0.07 -4.74
C VAL A 94 -8.62 -1.15 -5.44
N GLU A 95 -9.72 -1.60 -4.82
CA GLU A 95 -10.61 -2.59 -5.44
C GLU A 95 -11.25 -2.09 -6.75
N LYS A 96 -11.61 -0.81 -6.81
CA LYS A 96 -12.13 -0.17 -8.02
C LYS A 96 -11.08 -0.13 -9.13
N ASN A 97 -9.83 0.21 -8.81
CA ASN A 97 -8.73 0.24 -9.77
C ASN A 97 -8.46 -1.15 -10.35
N LEU A 98 -8.34 -2.17 -9.49
CA LEU A 98 -8.19 -3.56 -9.91
C LEU A 98 -9.34 -4.04 -10.80
N ARG A 99 -10.58 -3.59 -10.54
CA ARG A 99 -11.73 -3.90 -11.42
C ARG A 99 -11.61 -3.22 -12.78
N ASN A 100 -11.12 -1.99 -12.82
CA ASN A 100 -10.96 -1.24 -14.06
C ASN A 100 -9.84 -1.80 -14.92
N GLU A 101 -8.69 -2.12 -14.33
CA GLU A 101 -7.57 -2.80 -14.99
C GLU A 101 -8.04 -4.12 -15.61
N ALA A 102 -8.75 -4.95 -14.83
CA ALA A 102 -9.28 -6.21 -15.34
C ALA A 102 -10.27 -6.04 -16.50
N LYS A 103 -11.02 -4.92 -16.57
CA LYS A 103 -11.89 -4.59 -17.71
C LYS A 103 -11.07 -4.15 -18.93
N GLN A 104 -10.06 -3.30 -18.71
CA GLN A 104 -9.19 -2.83 -19.80
C GLN A 104 -8.43 -3.99 -20.44
N SER A 105 -7.85 -4.89 -19.66
CA SER A 105 -7.17 -6.09 -20.18
C SER A 105 -8.09 -6.99 -21.00
N LYS A 106 -9.39 -7.06 -20.66
CA LYS A 106 -10.37 -7.80 -21.49
C LYS A 106 -10.57 -7.12 -22.83
N ILE A 107 -10.78 -5.80 -22.84
CA ILE A 107 -11.03 -5.03 -24.07
C ILE A 107 -9.83 -5.11 -25.02
N THR A 108 -8.61 -4.89 -24.53
CA THR A 108 -7.40 -4.95 -25.38
C THR A 108 -7.22 -6.32 -26.01
N SER A 109 -7.56 -7.40 -25.29
CA SER A 109 -7.49 -8.77 -25.80
C SER A 109 -8.45 -9.07 -26.96
N TYR A 110 -9.56 -8.33 -27.06
CA TYR A 110 -10.48 -8.42 -28.20
C TYR A 110 -9.90 -7.73 -29.44
N PHE A 111 -9.22 -6.60 -29.28
CA PHE A 111 -8.66 -5.84 -30.41
C PHE A 111 -7.37 -6.43 -30.96
N SER A 112 -6.65 -7.23 -30.17
CA SER A 112 -5.41 -7.90 -30.59
C SER A 112 -5.61 -9.26 -31.26
N LYS A 113 -6.86 -9.68 -31.52
CA LYS A 113 -7.20 -10.99 -32.11
C LYS A 113 -7.68 -10.94 -33.57
N ASN A 114 -7.56 -9.80 -34.24
CA ASN A 114 -7.77 -9.63 -35.68
C ASN A 114 -6.46 -9.26 -36.36
#